data_AF-A0A0E0B8H7-F1
#
_entry.id   AF-A0A0E0B8H7-F1
#
_cell.length_a   1.000
_cell.length_b   1.000
_cell.length_c   1.000
_cell.angle_alpha   90.00
_cell.angle_beta   90.00
_cell.angle_gamma   90.00
#
_symmetry.space_group_name_H-M   'P 1'
#
loop_
_entity.id
_entity.type
_entity.pdbx_description
1 polymer ?
#
loop_
_entity_poly.entity_id
_entity_poly.type
_entity_poly.pdbx_seq_one_letter_code
_entity_poly.pdbx_strand_id
1 'polypeptide(L)'
;MPSSRAGPRHVVLVMLFFAAAVAARGADAASPVTTRPCGAAAAAASFLCSRCATTVYPAVCYDSLLPYAGAFQDSRVRLARAAADVAAARLRDFSASLDELVHGSGDVGAVTTPPRVAAAVRDCVGTVSSAAGLARRSSAALGRLDAGAAAGGGGSRLARWEVSNAKTWLSAAMANLATCADGFADADSWSAAGIEEVVAGEAANVSKYTSNALALVNGIPFVNGAGEEAVRSGSGASSLPTGGASKLPLMAPLPPRAMSLVFLFLFLFFTAASATRRLDDAGGQPTTSSSATAFLRARCATTLYPDICYDSLLPYASAFQTSHVKLAVAAADVAAAKLRAFSARINDLLVQGGAARVDAALKDCKSTISDAGDLARQSSAELGQLDAGAAAAGVSSRQARWHVSNVQTWLSAAITDEGTCTDGFEEAGEAAAGSPAGKEVAAGVARVKQHTSIALALVNGIPL
;
A
#
# COMPACT_ATOMS: atom_id res chain seq x y z
N MET A 1 13.10 -9.19 -40.07
CA MET A 1 13.11 -8.32 -38.87
C MET A 1 14.01 -8.98 -37.84
N PRO A 2 15.14 -8.37 -37.43
CA PRO A 2 16.02 -9.01 -36.48
C PRO A 2 15.45 -8.87 -35.07
N SER A 3 15.36 -10.01 -34.38
CA SER A 3 14.97 -10.12 -32.98
C SER A 3 16.09 -9.51 -32.13
N SER A 4 15.85 -8.32 -31.56
CA SER A 4 16.81 -7.66 -30.68
C SER A 4 16.80 -8.35 -29.32
N ARG A 5 17.60 -9.41 -29.18
CA ARG A 5 17.96 -9.95 -27.86
C ARG A 5 18.80 -8.88 -27.16
N ALA A 6 18.26 -8.29 -26.09
CA ALA A 6 19.05 -7.49 -25.17
C ALA A 6 20.25 -8.32 -24.69
N GLY A 7 21.47 -7.83 -24.91
CA GLY A 7 22.68 -8.52 -24.48
C GLY A 7 22.82 -8.49 -22.95
N PRO A 8 23.59 -9.43 -22.35
CA PRO A 8 23.80 -9.50 -20.90
C PRO A 8 24.33 -8.20 -20.28
N ARG A 9 25.00 -7.35 -21.07
CA ARG A 9 25.48 -6.02 -20.65
C ARG A 9 24.35 -5.02 -20.35
N HIS A 10 23.20 -5.13 -21.03
CA HIS A 10 22.06 -4.24 -20.83
C HIS A 10 21.23 -4.62 -19.61
N VAL A 11 21.09 -5.94 -19.33
CA VAL A 11 20.44 -6.43 -18.10
C VAL A 11 21.23 -5.98 -16.87
N VAL A 12 22.57 -6.10 -16.90
CA VAL A 12 23.44 -5.60 -15.83
C VAL A 12 23.29 -4.09 -15.62
N LEU A 13 23.14 -3.30 -16.69
CA LEU A 13 22.91 -1.86 -16.59
C LEU A 13 21.58 -1.53 -15.91
N VAL A 14 20.48 -2.18 -16.30
CA VAL A 14 19.16 -1.98 -15.66
C VAL A 14 19.18 -2.39 -14.19
N MET A 15 19.89 -3.47 -13.85
CA MET A 15 20.06 -3.92 -12.47
C MET A 15 20.91 -2.94 -11.65
N LEU A 16 21.97 -2.38 -12.23
CA LEU A 16 22.76 -1.32 -11.61
C LEU A 16 21.94 -0.04 -11.44
N PHE A 17 21.10 0.32 -12.42
CA PHE A 17 20.20 1.46 -12.30
C PHE A 17 19.13 1.26 -11.24
N PHE A 18 18.51 0.08 -11.16
CA PHE A 18 17.53 -0.24 -10.12
C PHE A 18 18.19 -0.23 -8.74
N ALA A 19 19.33 -0.92 -8.58
CA ALA A 19 20.09 -0.92 -7.34
C ALA A 19 20.57 0.50 -6.97
N ALA A 20 20.99 1.30 -7.94
CA ALA A 20 21.38 2.69 -7.72
C ALA A 20 20.18 3.60 -7.40
N ALA A 21 19.01 3.37 -7.99
CA ALA A 21 17.79 4.12 -7.69
C ALA A 21 17.27 3.80 -6.29
N VAL A 22 17.31 2.52 -5.89
CA VAL A 22 17.05 2.07 -4.52
C VAL A 22 18.09 2.65 -3.55
N ALA A 23 19.38 2.61 -3.88
CA ALA A 23 20.44 3.16 -3.05
C ALA A 23 20.41 4.70 -2.95
N ALA A 24 20.06 5.40 -4.03
CA ALA A 24 19.95 6.86 -4.06
C ALA A 24 18.73 7.35 -3.28
N ARG A 25 17.62 6.59 -3.28
CA ARG A 25 16.47 6.83 -2.41
C ARG A 25 16.76 6.39 -0.96
N GLY A 26 17.72 5.47 -0.78
CA GLY A 26 18.29 5.02 0.50
C GLY A 26 19.33 5.95 1.14
N ALA A 27 19.94 6.85 0.38
CA ALA A 27 21.15 7.59 0.77
C ALA A 27 20.85 8.82 1.63
N ASP A 28 20.45 8.59 2.87
CA ASP A 28 20.88 9.44 3.98
C ASP A 28 22.08 8.76 4.64
N ALA A 29 23.27 9.21 4.23
CA ALA A 29 24.60 9.04 4.84
C ALA A 29 24.94 7.69 5.52
N ALA A 30 25.40 6.70 4.73
CA ALA A 30 26.21 5.62 5.26
C ALA A 30 27.66 6.10 5.51
N SER A 31 28.02 6.36 6.76
CA SER A 31 29.43 6.37 7.20
C SER A 31 29.78 5.00 7.79
N PRO A 32 30.97 4.44 7.52
CA PRO A 32 31.35 3.16 8.10
C PRO A 32 31.81 3.40 9.54
N VAL A 33 30.96 3.06 10.52
CA VAL A 33 31.39 2.98 11.92
C VAL A 33 31.37 1.52 12.36
N THR A 34 32.57 0.97 12.47
CA THR A 34 32.83 -0.25 13.23
C THR A 34 32.86 0.10 14.71
N THR A 35 32.27 -0.76 15.55
CA THR A 35 32.16 -0.75 17.02
C THR A 35 30.88 -0.12 17.63
N ARG A 36 30.35 -0.81 18.66
CA ARG A 36 29.05 -0.63 19.34
C ARG A 36 28.49 0.82 19.30
N PRO A 37 27.27 1.05 18.78
CA PRO A 37 26.74 2.40 18.51
C PRO A 37 26.43 3.23 19.77
N CYS A 38 26.52 2.64 20.98
CA CYS A 38 26.02 3.24 22.22
C CYS A 38 27.11 3.60 23.25
N GLY A 39 28.35 3.76 22.81
CA GLY A 39 29.42 4.31 23.66
C GLY A 39 29.34 5.84 23.74
N ALA A 40 28.91 6.37 24.89
CA ALA A 40 28.89 7.81 25.24
C ALA A 40 28.04 8.72 24.33
N ALA A 41 26.83 8.29 23.97
CA ALA A 41 25.91 9.11 23.20
C ALA A 41 25.29 10.24 24.07
N ALA A 42 25.09 11.43 23.49
CA ALA A 42 24.39 12.56 24.14
C ALA A 42 23.02 12.14 24.71
N ALA A 43 22.47 12.85 25.70
CA ALA A 43 21.26 12.46 26.43
C ALA A 43 20.09 11.99 25.53
N ALA A 44 19.80 12.69 24.42
CA ALA A 44 18.77 12.31 23.45
C ALA A 44 19.06 10.99 22.69
N ALA A 45 20.33 10.68 22.46
CA ALA A 45 20.77 9.43 21.83
C ALA A 45 20.81 8.26 22.84
N SER A 46 20.92 8.53 24.13
CA SER A 46 20.87 7.48 25.18
C SER A 46 19.50 6.80 25.25
N PHE A 47 18.41 7.57 25.12
CA PHE A 47 17.05 7.04 25.01
C PHE A 47 16.90 6.20 23.74
N LEU A 48 17.26 6.75 22.58
CA LEU A 48 17.20 6.03 21.31
C LEU A 48 17.99 4.71 21.37
N CYS A 49 19.22 4.74 21.88
CA CYS A 49 20.07 3.57 22.06
C CYS A 49 19.40 2.48 22.89
N SER A 50 18.88 2.85 24.07
CA SER A 50 18.20 1.92 24.98
C SER A 50 16.98 1.27 24.31
N ARG A 51 16.20 2.04 23.55
CA ARG A 51 15.00 1.56 22.87
C ARG A 51 15.31 0.71 21.65
N CYS A 52 16.29 1.08 20.84
CA CYS A 52 16.71 0.29 19.68
C CYS A 52 17.38 -1.03 20.09
N ALA A 53 18.01 -1.09 21.26
CA ALA A 53 18.58 -2.34 21.79
C ALA A 53 17.54 -3.46 22.02
N THR A 54 16.25 -3.12 22.17
CA THR A 54 15.17 -4.10 22.32
C THR A 54 14.51 -4.50 20.99
N THR A 55 15.01 -4.02 19.86
CA THR A 55 14.47 -4.31 18.52
C THR A 55 15.19 -5.49 17.87
N VAL A 56 14.59 -6.04 16.80
CA VAL A 56 15.16 -7.18 16.06
C VAL A 56 16.42 -6.77 15.30
N TYR A 57 16.48 -5.53 14.78
CA TYR A 57 17.62 -4.99 14.05
C TYR A 57 18.14 -3.69 14.68
N PRO A 58 18.89 -3.76 15.81
CA PRO A 58 19.27 -2.58 16.59
C PRO A 58 20.08 -1.52 15.83
N ALA A 59 21.01 -1.92 14.96
CA ALA A 59 21.79 -0.99 14.16
C ALA A 59 20.90 -0.22 13.17
N VAL A 60 20.07 -0.93 12.40
CA VAL A 60 19.11 -0.33 11.47
C VAL A 60 18.13 0.60 12.21
N CYS A 61 17.66 0.22 13.40
CA CYS A 61 16.82 1.07 14.23
C CYS A 61 17.54 2.37 14.60
N TYR A 62 18.77 2.27 15.11
CA TYR A 62 19.53 3.42 15.58
C TYR A 62 19.87 4.37 14.43
N ASP A 63 20.48 3.86 13.37
CA ASP A 63 20.99 4.67 12.26
C ASP A 63 19.85 5.41 11.55
N SER A 64 18.71 4.74 11.35
CA SER A 64 17.56 5.34 10.66
C SER A 64 16.78 6.36 11.49
N LEU A 65 16.92 6.33 12.83
CA LEU A 65 16.17 7.20 13.73
C LEU A 65 17.03 8.29 14.38
N LEU A 66 18.36 8.18 14.31
CA LEU A 66 19.31 9.15 14.84
C LEU A 66 19.06 10.58 14.31
N PRO A 67 18.76 10.81 13.01
CA PRO A 67 18.47 12.15 12.52
C PRO A 67 17.27 12.82 13.21
N TYR A 68 16.37 12.03 13.80
CA TYR A 68 15.15 12.51 14.46
C TYR A 68 15.27 12.49 16.00
N ALA A 69 16.43 12.15 16.56
CA ALA A 69 16.62 11.94 18.00
C ALA A 69 16.14 13.10 18.88
N GLY A 70 16.32 14.35 18.42
CA GLY A 70 15.88 15.54 19.14
C GLY A 70 14.36 15.70 19.24
N ALA A 71 13.59 15.10 18.32
CA ALA A 71 12.13 15.23 18.29
C ALA A 71 11.42 14.28 19.27
N PHE A 72 12.10 13.23 19.75
CA PHE A 72 11.48 12.20 20.59
C PHE A 72 11.17 12.71 21.99
N GLN A 73 12.02 13.56 22.57
CA GLN A 73 11.96 14.03 23.96
C GLN A 73 11.60 12.89 24.93
N ASP A 74 12.33 11.77 24.83
CA ASP A 74 12.15 10.55 25.64
C ASP A 74 10.74 9.89 25.58
N SER A 75 9.90 10.28 24.62
CA SER A 75 8.59 9.69 24.38
C SER A 75 8.68 8.42 23.52
N ARG A 76 8.20 7.30 24.08
CA ARG A 76 8.09 6.02 23.37
C ARG A 76 7.09 6.08 22.22
N VAL A 77 6.03 6.88 22.36
CA VAL A 77 5.01 7.07 21.33
C VAL A 77 5.60 7.84 20.15
N ARG A 78 6.32 8.94 20.40
CA ARG A 78 6.97 9.72 19.33
C ARG A 78 8.07 8.94 18.62
N LEU A 79 8.85 8.18 19.37
CA LEU A 79 9.84 7.27 18.79
C LEU A 79 9.20 6.21 17.89
N ALA A 80 8.13 5.55 18.36
CA ALA A 80 7.43 4.55 17.59
C ALA A 80 6.73 5.14 16.36
N ARG A 81 6.18 6.36 16.47
CA ARG A 81 5.61 7.11 15.34
C ARG A 81 6.67 7.39 14.28
N ALA A 82 7.81 7.94 14.67
CA ALA A 82 8.92 8.20 13.76
C ALA A 82 9.42 6.93 13.06
N ALA A 83 9.48 5.80 13.79
CA ALA A 83 9.84 4.51 13.20
C ALA A 83 8.80 4.03 12.17
N ALA A 84 7.50 4.21 12.45
CA ALA A 84 6.44 3.90 11.50
C ALA A 84 6.47 4.82 10.26
N ASP A 85 6.80 6.10 10.42
CA ASP A 85 6.99 7.05 9.33
C ASP A 85 8.19 6.68 8.43
N VAL A 86 9.33 6.31 9.04
CA VAL A 86 10.50 5.83 8.31
C VAL A 86 10.19 4.55 7.54
N ALA A 87 9.52 3.58 8.17
CA ALA A 87 9.09 2.36 7.50
C ALA A 87 8.17 2.65 6.31
N ALA A 88 7.19 3.54 6.49
CA ALA A 88 6.30 3.99 5.43
C ALA A 88 7.03 4.67 4.27
N ALA A 89 8.03 5.52 4.55
CA ALA A 89 8.83 6.16 3.53
C ALA A 89 9.60 5.12 2.69
N ARG A 90 10.31 4.19 3.35
CA ARG A 90 11.06 3.12 2.67
C ARG A 90 10.16 2.22 1.83
N LEU A 91 8.97 1.89 2.31
CA LEU A 91 7.98 1.13 1.55
C LEU A 91 7.49 1.86 0.30
N ARG A 92 7.24 3.17 0.38
CA ARG A 92 6.85 3.97 -0.79
C ARG A 92 7.97 4.07 -1.82
N ASP A 93 9.22 4.29 -1.37
CA ASP A 93 10.38 4.36 -2.27
C ASP A 93 10.60 3.03 -3.00
N PHE A 94 10.42 1.91 -2.29
CA PHE A 94 10.47 0.58 -2.88
C PHE A 94 9.35 0.36 -3.90
N SER A 95 8.10 0.68 -3.54
CA SER A 95 6.97 0.60 -4.46
C SER A 95 7.17 1.43 -5.73
N ALA A 96 7.71 2.64 -5.60
CA ALA A 96 7.98 3.53 -6.74
C ALA A 96 9.09 2.96 -7.65
N SER A 97 10.12 2.36 -7.06
CA SER A 97 11.21 1.72 -7.82
C SER A 97 10.71 0.49 -8.59
N LEU A 98 9.81 -0.30 -7.99
CA LEU A 98 9.16 -1.42 -8.65
C LEU A 98 8.22 -0.96 -9.77
N ASP A 99 7.48 0.13 -9.55
CA ASP A 99 6.60 0.72 -10.57
C ASP A 99 7.41 1.21 -11.78
N GLU A 100 8.55 1.87 -11.53
CA GLU A 100 9.51 2.29 -12.56
C GLU A 100 10.10 1.09 -13.33
N LEU A 101 10.31 -0.05 -12.66
CA LEU A 101 10.76 -1.28 -13.30
C LEU A 101 9.70 -1.88 -14.25
N VAL A 102 8.41 -1.70 -13.95
CA VAL A 102 7.30 -2.18 -14.80
C VAL A 102 7.01 -1.21 -15.94
N HIS A 103 7.12 0.09 -15.70
CA HIS A 103 6.67 1.15 -16.61
C HIS A 103 7.81 1.93 -17.30
N GLY A 104 9.07 1.50 -17.10
CA GLY A 104 10.29 2.17 -17.57
C GLY A 104 10.21 2.68 -19.02
N SER A 105 10.47 3.98 -19.15
CA SER A 105 10.34 4.82 -20.35
C SER A 105 10.99 4.23 -21.60
N GLY A 106 10.25 4.26 -22.71
CA GLY A 106 10.66 3.78 -24.04
C GLY A 106 11.78 4.56 -24.73
N ASP A 107 12.87 4.90 -24.05
CA ASP A 107 14.02 5.61 -24.64
C ASP A 107 15.38 4.92 -24.41
N VAL A 108 15.40 3.75 -23.76
CA VAL A 108 16.55 2.84 -23.78
C VAL A 108 16.02 1.43 -24.07
N GLY A 109 16.56 0.80 -25.11
CA GLY A 109 16.04 -0.41 -25.75
C GLY A 109 15.30 -1.36 -24.81
N ALA A 110 14.00 -1.54 -25.09
CA ALA A 110 13.05 -2.29 -24.27
C ALA A 110 13.65 -3.61 -23.77
N VAL A 111 13.96 -3.66 -22.47
CA VAL A 111 14.07 -4.93 -21.76
C VAL A 111 12.66 -5.47 -21.68
N THR A 112 12.34 -6.47 -22.49
CA THR A 112 11.11 -7.23 -22.30
C THR A 112 11.30 -8.08 -21.04
N THR A 113 10.90 -7.57 -19.88
CA THR A 113 10.67 -8.41 -18.70
C THR A 113 9.70 -9.52 -19.12
N PRO A 114 10.00 -10.80 -18.81
CA PRO A 114 9.07 -11.88 -19.13
C PRO A 114 7.68 -11.53 -18.57
N PRO A 115 6.58 -11.77 -19.31
CA PRO A 115 5.24 -11.37 -18.87
C PRO A 115 4.86 -11.86 -17.46
N ARG A 116 5.41 -13.01 -17.06
CA ARG A 116 5.24 -13.55 -15.72
C ARG A 116 6.02 -12.77 -14.64
N VAL A 117 7.25 -12.33 -14.93
CA VAL A 117 8.03 -11.42 -14.06
C VAL A 117 7.32 -10.09 -13.93
N ALA A 118 6.85 -9.52 -15.03
CA ALA A 118 6.11 -8.26 -15.00
C ALA A 118 4.81 -8.37 -14.19
N ALA A 119 4.12 -9.52 -14.22
CA ALA A 119 2.97 -9.77 -13.36
C ALA A 119 3.36 -9.86 -11.89
N ALA A 120 4.38 -10.65 -11.54
CA ALA A 120 4.86 -10.78 -10.16
C ALA A 120 5.37 -9.44 -9.60
N VAL A 121 6.06 -8.62 -10.40
CA VAL A 121 6.48 -7.27 -10.00
C VAL A 121 5.26 -6.36 -9.79
N ARG A 122 4.23 -6.40 -10.64
CA ARG A 122 2.99 -5.63 -10.40
C ARG A 122 2.26 -6.06 -9.13
N ASP A 123 2.21 -7.35 -8.85
CA ASP A 123 1.61 -7.87 -7.63
C ASP A 123 2.43 -7.45 -6.40
N CYS A 124 3.77 -7.43 -6.51
CA CYS A 124 4.64 -6.87 -5.50
C CYS A 124 4.43 -5.35 -5.32
N VAL A 125 4.29 -4.56 -6.39
CA VAL A 125 3.94 -3.11 -6.29
C VAL A 125 2.68 -2.93 -5.47
N GLY A 126 1.63 -3.71 -5.77
CA GLY A 126 0.37 -3.68 -5.05
C GLY A 126 0.57 -3.94 -3.55
N THR A 127 1.19 -5.07 -3.19
CA THR A 127 1.39 -5.48 -1.80
C THR A 127 2.32 -4.54 -1.02
N VAL A 128 3.39 -4.03 -1.63
CA VAL A 128 4.32 -3.06 -1.01
C VAL A 128 3.63 -1.71 -0.79
N SER A 129 2.82 -1.25 -1.75
CA SER A 129 1.99 -0.04 -1.58
C SER A 129 0.98 -0.20 -0.44
N SER A 130 0.32 -1.36 -0.33
CA SER A 130 -0.55 -1.69 0.81
C SER A 130 0.22 -1.61 2.13
N ALA A 131 1.42 -2.19 2.18
CA ALA A 131 2.27 -2.18 3.36
C ALA A 131 2.65 -0.75 3.77
N ALA A 132 2.96 0.12 2.80
CA ALA A 132 3.22 1.53 3.05
C ALA A 132 2.03 2.23 3.71
N GLY A 133 0.82 2.03 3.16
CA GLY A 133 -0.41 2.58 3.72
C GLY A 133 -0.71 2.08 5.14
N LEU A 134 -0.43 0.82 5.43
CA LEU A 134 -0.57 0.25 6.77
C LEU A 134 0.43 0.85 7.77
N ALA A 135 1.70 1.01 7.38
CA ALA A 135 2.70 1.67 8.20
C ALA A 135 2.34 3.14 8.49
N ARG A 136 1.77 3.85 7.50
CA ARG A 136 1.24 5.22 7.64
C ARG A 136 0.10 5.30 8.64
N ARG A 137 -0.89 4.40 8.55
CA ARG A 137 -2.00 4.34 9.53
C ARG A 137 -1.48 4.09 10.94
N SER A 138 -0.45 3.26 11.09
CA SER A 138 0.23 3.06 12.37
C SER A 138 0.81 4.36 12.92
N SER A 139 1.53 5.12 12.09
CA SER A 139 2.01 6.45 12.46
C SER A 139 0.88 7.41 12.86
N ALA A 140 -0.22 7.45 12.09
CA ALA A 140 -1.36 8.31 12.36
C ALA A 140 -2.04 7.98 13.72
N ALA A 141 -2.23 6.69 14.04
CA ALA A 141 -2.73 6.27 15.34
C ALA A 141 -1.82 6.70 16.49
N LEU A 142 -0.51 6.53 16.33
CA LEU A 142 0.47 6.97 17.33
C LEU A 142 0.51 8.51 17.44
N GLY A 143 0.21 9.24 16.36
CA GLY A 143 0.06 10.69 16.36
C GLY A 143 -1.13 11.16 17.17
N ARG A 144 -2.30 10.51 17.04
CA ARG A 144 -3.49 10.80 17.86
C ARG A 144 -3.24 10.58 19.35
N LEU A 145 -2.41 9.60 19.71
CA LEU A 145 -1.99 9.38 21.10
C LEU A 145 -1.17 10.53 21.67
N ASP A 146 -0.21 11.02 20.88
CA ASP A 146 0.68 12.11 21.31
C ASP A 146 -0.10 13.43 21.45
N ALA A 147 -1.02 13.71 20.52
CA ALA A 147 -1.92 14.85 20.58
C ALA A 147 -2.92 14.76 21.76
N GLY A 148 -3.52 13.60 21.99
CA GLY A 148 -4.45 13.37 23.11
C GLY A 148 -3.79 13.42 24.50
N ALA A 149 -2.51 13.03 24.60
CA ALA A 149 -1.71 13.19 25.80
C ALA A 149 -1.37 14.67 26.08
N ALA A 150 -1.08 15.45 25.04
CA ALA A 150 -0.86 16.89 25.14
C ALA A 150 -2.14 17.67 25.51
N ALA A 151 -3.31 17.18 25.12
CA ALA A 151 -4.61 17.76 25.43
C ALA A 151 -5.21 17.33 26.80
N GLY A 152 -4.50 16.50 27.58
CA GLY A 152 -4.95 16.05 28.91
C GLY A 152 -6.19 15.13 28.90
N GLY A 153 -6.56 14.56 27.75
CA GLY A 153 -7.90 13.99 27.50
C GLY A 153 -7.96 12.54 27.00
N GLY A 154 -6.92 11.73 27.16
CA GLY A 154 -6.90 10.34 26.69
C GLY A 154 -7.24 9.31 27.78
N GLY A 155 -8.48 8.82 27.83
CA GLY A 155 -8.81 7.65 28.66
C GLY A 155 -7.93 6.45 28.27
N SER A 156 -7.39 5.72 29.26
CA SER A 156 -6.45 4.59 29.07
C SER A 156 -6.92 3.51 28.06
N ARG A 157 -8.23 3.41 27.83
CA ARG A 157 -8.86 2.51 26.85
C ARG A 157 -8.63 2.95 25.41
N LEU A 158 -8.81 4.24 25.09
CA LEU A 158 -8.55 4.77 23.75
C LEU A 158 -7.05 4.65 23.43
N ALA A 159 -6.20 4.94 24.42
CA ALA A 159 -4.77 4.81 24.25
C ALA A 159 -4.33 3.37 23.90
N ARG A 160 -4.93 2.38 24.60
CA ARG A 160 -4.73 0.96 24.33
C ARG A 160 -5.23 0.54 22.95
N TRP A 161 -6.36 1.09 22.51
CA TRP A 161 -6.95 0.80 21.21
C TRP A 161 -6.06 1.28 20.06
N GLU A 162 -5.57 2.51 20.11
CA GLU A 162 -4.72 3.06 19.04
C GLU A 162 -3.39 2.31 18.90
N VAL A 163 -2.74 1.97 20.02
CA VAL A 163 -1.54 1.15 19.98
C VAL A 163 -1.85 -0.26 19.46
N SER A 164 -3.00 -0.85 19.80
CA SER A 164 -3.41 -2.14 19.26
C SER A 164 -3.59 -2.10 17.73
N ASN A 165 -4.19 -1.03 17.21
CA ASN A 165 -4.32 -0.83 15.77
C ASN A 165 -2.95 -0.66 15.11
N ALA A 166 -2.07 0.16 15.69
CA ALA A 166 -0.71 0.37 15.22
C ALA A 166 0.07 -0.95 15.10
N LYS A 167 -0.06 -1.85 16.09
CA LYS A 167 0.53 -3.21 16.04
C LYS A 167 -0.06 -4.05 14.92
N THR A 168 -1.38 -4.02 14.78
CA THR A 168 -2.11 -4.80 13.78
C THR A 168 -1.69 -4.39 12.38
N TRP A 169 -1.63 -3.09 12.10
CA TRP A 169 -1.24 -2.60 10.78
C TRP A 169 0.22 -2.86 10.46
N LEU A 170 1.16 -2.68 11.41
CA LEU A 170 2.57 -3.02 11.16
C LEU A 170 2.80 -4.53 10.97
N SER A 171 2.04 -5.37 11.68
CA SER A 171 2.08 -6.83 11.47
C SER A 171 1.57 -7.20 10.07
N ALA A 172 0.47 -6.58 9.63
CA ALA A 172 -0.06 -6.77 8.28
C ALA A 172 0.90 -6.22 7.19
N ALA A 173 1.58 -5.10 7.45
CA ALA A 173 2.60 -4.57 6.54
C ALA A 173 3.77 -5.55 6.35
N MET A 174 4.22 -6.22 7.43
CA MET A 174 5.23 -7.28 7.31
C MET A 174 4.72 -8.49 6.53
N ALA A 175 3.45 -8.88 6.71
CA ALA A 175 2.85 -9.98 5.96
C ALA A 175 2.79 -9.68 4.45
N ASN A 176 2.46 -8.44 4.07
CA ASN A 176 2.47 -8.00 2.69
C ASN A 176 3.89 -7.99 2.08
N LEU A 177 4.89 -7.57 2.85
CA LEU A 177 6.30 -7.66 2.43
C LEU A 177 6.75 -9.12 2.22
N ALA A 178 6.35 -10.02 3.12
CA ALA A 178 6.60 -11.45 2.95
C ALA A 178 5.89 -12.00 1.71
N THR A 179 4.64 -11.60 1.46
CA THR A 179 3.89 -12.00 0.26
C THR A 179 4.56 -11.51 -1.03
N CYS A 180 5.08 -10.27 -1.06
CA CYS A 180 5.89 -9.81 -2.19
C CYS A 180 7.12 -10.72 -2.38
N ALA A 181 7.90 -10.98 -1.31
CA ALA A 181 9.10 -11.79 -1.41
C ALA A 181 8.80 -13.24 -1.84
N ASP A 182 7.76 -13.86 -1.28
CA ASP A 182 7.31 -15.22 -1.59
C ASP A 182 6.80 -15.34 -3.04
N GLY A 183 6.25 -14.26 -3.61
CA GLY A 183 5.86 -14.18 -5.01
C GLY A 183 7.01 -14.43 -6.00
N PHE A 184 8.26 -14.44 -5.52
CA PHE A 184 9.46 -14.73 -6.29
C PHE A 184 10.20 -16.00 -5.83
N ALA A 185 9.65 -16.77 -4.88
CA ALA A 185 10.34 -17.93 -4.30
C ALA A 185 10.39 -19.18 -5.20
N ASP A 186 9.50 -19.29 -6.21
CA ASP A 186 9.49 -20.39 -7.20
C ASP A 186 10.43 -20.16 -8.41
N ALA A 187 11.53 -19.43 -8.18
CA ALA A 187 12.51 -18.94 -9.15
C ALA A 187 13.26 -20.02 -9.96
N ASP A 188 13.14 -21.30 -9.58
CA ASP A 188 13.93 -22.41 -10.15
C ASP A 188 13.69 -22.68 -11.64
N SER A 189 12.79 -21.95 -12.31
CA SER A 189 12.55 -22.09 -13.75
C SER A 189 12.73 -20.83 -14.59
N TRP A 190 13.08 -19.68 -14.01
CA TRP A 190 13.07 -18.41 -14.75
C TRP A 190 14.50 -17.93 -15.02
N SER A 191 15.00 -18.31 -16.19
CA SER A 191 16.37 -18.04 -16.62
C SER A 191 16.79 -16.55 -16.54
N ALA A 192 17.92 -16.32 -15.87
CA ALA A 192 18.98 -15.34 -16.18
C ALA A 192 18.80 -13.84 -15.86
N ALA A 193 17.72 -13.37 -15.22
CA ALA A 193 17.54 -11.93 -15.01
C ALA A 193 17.96 -11.38 -13.62
N GLY A 194 18.03 -12.19 -12.56
CA GLY A 194 18.44 -11.76 -11.20
C GLY A 194 17.51 -10.76 -10.50
N ILE A 195 16.47 -10.26 -11.19
CA ILE A 195 15.49 -9.27 -10.68
C ILE A 195 14.81 -9.78 -9.41
N GLU A 196 14.51 -11.08 -9.37
CA GLU A 196 13.85 -11.77 -8.25
C GLU A 196 14.68 -11.66 -6.97
N GLU A 197 15.99 -11.90 -7.05
CA GLU A 197 16.92 -11.78 -5.92
C GLU A 197 17.03 -10.33 -5.43
N VAL A 198 17.03 -9.37 -6.37
CA VAL A 198 17.09 -7.95 -6.04
C VAL A 198 15.79 -7.46 -5.38
N VAL A 199 14.63 -7.85 -5.91
CA VAL A 199 13.32 -7.48 -5.35
C VAL A 199 13.10 -8.15 -4.00
N ALA A 200 13.39 -9.46 -3.87
CA ALA A 200 13.30 -10.17 -2.61
C ALA A 200 14.30 -9.64 -1.57
N GLY A 201 15.52 -9.31 -2.00
CA GLY A 201 16.55 -8.70 -1.16
C GLY A 201 16.12 -7.33 -0.62
N GLU A 202 15.52 -6.49 -1.47
CA GLU A 202 15.00 -5.19 -1.04
C GLU A 202 13.75 -5.32 -0.17
N ALA A 203 12.83 -6.24 -0.48
CA ALA A 203 11.69 -6.55 0.38
C ALA A 203 12.14 -6.99 1.79
N ALA A 204 13.17 -7.85 1.87
CA ALA A 204 13.79 -8.25 3.12
C ALA A 204 14.49 -7.09 3.82
N ASN A 205 15.13 -6.18 3.08
CA ASN A 205 15.74 -4.97 3.63
C ASN A 205 14.70 -4.03 4.25
N VAL A 206 13.64 -3.71 3.52
CA VAL A 206 12.54 -2.85 3.98
C VAL A 206 11.80 -3.47 5.17
N SER A 207 11.70 -4.80 5.23
CA SER A 207 11.10 -5.52 6.36
C SER A 207 11.76 -5.23 7.70
N LYS A 208 13.06 -4.91 7.72
CA LYS A 208 13.81 -4.58 8.94
C LYS A 208 13.28 -3.32 9.59
N TYR A 209 12.94 -2.31 8.79
CA TYR A 209 12.37 -1.05 9.28
C TYR A 209 10.98 -1.27 9.88
N THR A 210 10.11 -2.01 9.17
CA THR A 210 8.76 -2.34 9.64
C THR A 210 8.80 -3.21 10.91
N SER A 211 9.72 -4.16 10.99
CA SER A 211 9.95 -5.02 12.16
C SER A 211 10.40 -4.21 13.38
N ASN A 212 11.35 -3.29 13.21
CA ASN A 212 11.80 -2.41 14.27
C ASN A 212 10.69 -1.46 14.74
N ALA A 213 9.90 -0.89 13.82
CA ALA A 213 8.74 -0.08 14.16
C ALA A 213 7.73 -0.89 15.00
N LEU A 214 7.42 -2.12 14.62
CA LEU A 214 6.53 -3.00 15.38
C LEU A 214 7.08 -3.30 16.78
N ALA A 215 8.39 -3.57 16.90
CA ALA A 215 9.04 -3.79 18.19
C ALA A 215 8.95 -2.56 19.10
N LEU A 216 9.14 -1.35 18.55
CA LEU A 216 9.02 -0.10 19.30
C LEU A 216 7.58 0.16 19.77
N VAL A 217 6.59 -0.10 18.92
CA VAL A 217 5.16 -0.04 19.30
C VAL A 217 4.83 -1.07 20.39
N ASN A 218 5.39 -2.27 20.30
CA ASN A 218 5.23 -3.29 21.34
C ASN A 218 5.84 -2.87 22.69
N GLY A 219 6.89 -2.07 22.66
CA GLY A 219 7.54 -1.53 23.86
C GLY A 219 6.82 -0.35 24.54
N ILE A 220 5.66 0.11 24.05
CA ILE A 220 4.89 1.20 24.69
C ILE A 220 4.20 0.64 25.95
N PRO A 221 4.54 1.12 27.16
CA PRO A 221 3.96 0.63 28.40
C PRO A 221 2.51 1.12 28.53
N PHE A 222 1.61 0.24 28.96
CA PHE A 222 0.31 0.63 29.49
C PHE A 222 0.36 0.50 31.00
N VAL A 223 0.28 1.63 31.70
CA VAL A 223 0.12 1.62 33.15
C VAL A 223 -1.30 1.13 33.43
N ASN A 224 -1.43 -0.11 33.89
CA ASN A 224 -2.61 -0.51 34.64
C ASN A 224 -2.54 0.29 35.94
N GLY A 225 -3.54 1.12 36.21
CA GLY A 225 -3.64 1.82 37.49
C GLY A 225 -3.77 0.80 38.62
N ALA A 226 -2.65 0.40 39.20
CA ALA A 226 -2.49 -0.18 40.52
C ALA A 226 -1.00 -0.31 40.83
N GLY A 227 -0.52 0.37 41.87
CA GLY A 227 0.69 -0.01 42.60
C GLY A 227 2.00 0.57 42.06
N GLU A 228 2.37 1.71 42.62
CA GLU A 228 3.74 2.15 42.79
C GLU A 228 4.55 1.06 43.52
N GLU A 229 5.64 0.56 42.93
CA GLU A 229 6.74 0.00 43.72
C GLU A 229 8.07 0.09 42.98
N ALA A 230 9.08 0.41 43.77
CA ALA A 230 10.34 0.99 43.40
C ALA A 230 11.26 0.09 42.56
N VAL A 231 12.05 0.78 41.73
CA VAL A 231 13.31 0.31 41.16
C VAL A 231 14.18 -0.37 42.24
N ARG A 232 14.55 -1.63 42.02
CA ARG A 232 15.83 -2.17 42.51
C ARG A 232 16.45 -3.15 41.52
N SER A 233 17.72 -2.88 41.27
CA SER A 233 18.70 -3.63 40.49
C SER A 233 18.84 -5.07 40.98
N GLY A 234 18.92 -6.04 40.06
CA GLY A 234 19.17 -7.44 40.35
C GLY A 234 19.66 -8.21 39.12
N SER A 235 20.97 -8.43 39.04
CA SER A 235 21.65 -9.27 38.06
C SER A 235 21.27 -10.75 38.26
N GLY A 236 20.91 -11.46 37.19
CA GLY A 236 20.66 -12.91 37.21
C GLY A 236 20.69 -13.51 35.81
N ALA A 237 21.67 -14.39 35.57
CA ALA A 237 21.94 -15.08 34.31
C ALA A 237 21.12 -16.40 34.18
N SER A 238 21.26 -17.04 33.00
CA SER A 238 20.87 -18.42 32.60
C SER A 238 19.37 -18.69 32.35
N SER A 239 18.90 -19.49 31.38
CA SER A 239 19.48 -20.42 30.40
C SER A 239 18.42 -20.82 29.34
N LEU A 240 18.85 -21.28 28.16
CA LEU A 240 18.02 -21.89 27.08
C LEU A 240 17.29 -23.18 27.52
N PRO A 241 16.30 -23.64 26.73
CA PRO A 241 16.47 -24.97 26.12
C PRO A 241 16.11 -25.08 24.64
N THR A 242 16.75 -26.06 24.01
CA THR A 242 16.68 -26.53 22.62
C THR A 242 15.64 -27.63 22.40
N GLY A 243 15.08 -27.72 21.19
CA GLY A 243 14.84 -28.99 20.50
C GLY A 243 13.39 -29.40 20.22
N GLY A 244 13.08 -29.72 18.96
CA GLY A 244 11.89 -30.49 18.56
C GLY A 244 11.51 -30.35 17.09
N ALA A 245 12.14 -31.15 16.21
CA ALA A 245 11.77 -31.29 14.80
C ALA A 245 10.75 -32.44 14.62
N SER A 246 9.74 -32.26 13.76
CA SER A 246 8.82 -33.32 13.32
C SER A 246 8.64 -33.30 11.80
N LYS A 247 8.72 -34.48 11.19
CA LYS A 247 8.72 -34.77 9.73
C LYS A 247 7.31 -34.96 9.13
N LEU A 248 7.27 -34.80 7.80
CA LEU A 248 6.22 -34.95 6.76
C LEU A 248 5.26 -36.17 6.83
N PRO A 249 4.21 -36.19 5.96
CA PRO A 249 4.21 -37.17 4.86
C PRO A 249 3.87 -36.61 3.46
N LEU A 250 4.28 -37.41 2.46
CA LEU A 250 4.34 -37.24 1.00
C LEU A 250 3.12 -37.93 0.31
N MET A 251 2.60 -37.39 -0.79
CA MET A 251 1.64 -38.07 -1.70
C MET A 251 2.22 -38.24 -3.13
N ALA A 252 1.89 -39.37 -3.77
CA ALA A 252 2.47 -39.89 -5.02
C ALA A 252 1.72 -39.45 -6.31
N PRO A 253 2.35 -39.54 -7.52
CA PRO A 253 1.74 -39.16 -8.80
C PRO A 253 1.11 -40.33 -9.59
N LEU A 254 0.12 -40.01 -10.46
CA LEU A 254 -0.57 -40.92 -11.40
C LEU A 254 0.15 -41.05 -12.79
N PRO A 255 -0.13 -42.10 -13.60
CA PRO A 255 0.69 -42.52 -14.75
C PRO A 255 0.36 -41.88 -16.12
N PRO A 256 1.26 -41.96 -17.12
CA PRO A 256 1.36 -41.03 -18.26
C PRO A 256 0.60 -41.45 -19.55
N ARG A 257 -0.44 -42.28 -19.49
CA ARG A 257 -1.10 -42.81 -20.71
C ARG A 257 -2.37 -42.07 -21.15
N ALA A 258 -2.85 -41.10 -20.36
CA ALA A 258 -4.07 -40.34 -20.68
C ALA A 258 -3.84 -39.06 -21.50
N MET A 259 -2.59 -38.62 -21.71
CA MET A 259 -2.28 -37.36 -22.42
C MET A 259 -2.28 -37.47 -23.95
N SER A 260 -2.12 -38.68 -24.50
CA SER A 260 -1.85 -38.84 -25.94
C SER A 260 -3.12 -38.77 -26.81
N LEU A 261 -4.30 -39.05 -26.25
CA LEU A 261 -5.58 -38.99 -26.97
C LEU A 261 -6.20 -37.57 -26.99
N VAL A 262 -5.84 -36.72 -26.03
CA VAL A 262 -6.34 -35.34 -25.94
C VAL A 262 -5.70 -34.42 -27.00
N PHE A 263 -4.43 -34.67 -27.36
CA PHE A 263 -3.71 -33.88 -28.36
C PHE A 263 -4.19 -34.12 -29.80
N LEU A 264 -4.65 -35.34 -30.15
CA LEU A 264 -5.14 -35.65 -31.49
C LEU A 264 -6.51 -34.99 -31.78
N PHE A 265 -7.33 -34.81 -30.74
CA PHE A 265 -8.66 -34.20 -30.84
C PHE A 265 -8.60 -32.67 -31.00
N LEU A 266 -7.62 -32.01 -30.37
CA LEU A 266 -7.42 -30.56 -30.45
C LEU A 266 -6.85 -30.11 -31.80
N PHE A 267 -6.08 -30.97 -32.48
CA PHE A 267 -5.48 -30.64 -33.77
C PHE A 267 -6.49 -30.64 -34.93
N LEU A 268 -7.52 -31.49 -34.87
CA LEU A 268 -8.59 -31.56 -35.88
C LEU A 268 -9.61 -30.41 -35.76
N PHE A 269 -9.74 -29.79 -34.59
CA PHE A 269 -10.63 -28.64 -34.39
C PHE A 269 -10.03 -27.32 -34.91
N PHE A 270 -8.69 -27.18 -34.93
CA PHE A 270 -8.02 -25.92 -35.26
C PHE A 270 -7.96 -25.63 -36.77
N THR A 271 -8.12 -26.64 -37.64
CA THR A 271 -8.07 -26.46 -39.10
C THR A 271 -9.41 -26.12 -39.75
N ALA A 272 -10.51 -26.05 -38.98
CA ALA A 272 -11.84 -25.72 -39.50
C ALA A 272 -12.28 -24.25 -39.30
N ALA A 273 -11.50 -23.42 -38.60
CA ALA A 273 -11.92 -22.07 -38.23
C ALA A 273 -11.30 -20.92 -39.05
N SER A 274 -10.55 -21.21 -40.12
CA SER A 274 -9.97 -20.18 -41.00
C SER A 274 -10.57 -20.21 -42.41
N ALA A 275 -11.83 -19.79 -42.52
CA ALA A 275 -12.43 -19.39 -43.79
C ALA A 275 -13.30 -18.13 -43.62
N THR A 276 -12.74 -17.01 -44.08
CA THR A 276 -13.39 -15.76 -44.57
C THR A 276 -14.38 -15.03 -43.66
N ARG A 277 -14.17 -13.72 -43.45
CA ARG A 277 -15.04 -12.65 -43.99
C ARG A 277 -14.28 -11.35 -44.24
N ARG A 278 -14.63 -10.73 -45.37
CA ARG A 278 -14.18 -9.44 -45.89
C ARG A 278 -14.94 -8.29 -45.20
N LEU A 279 -14.39 -7.09 -45.40
CA LEU A 279 -14.96 -5.77 -45.13
C LEU A 279 -16.41 -5.64 -45.65
N ASP A 280 -17.28 -5.04 -44.84
CA ASP A 280 -18.41 -4.24 -45.32
C ASP A 280 -18.55 -3.00 -44.43
N ASP A 281 -18.57 -1.85 -45.10
CA ASP A 281 -18.97 -0.53 -44.61
C ASP A 281 -20.46 -0.37 -44.94
N ALA A 282 -21.30 -0.24 -43.92
CA ALA A 282 -22.68 0.23 -44.07
C ALA A 282 -23.20 0.74 -42.71
N GLY A 283 -23.68 1.98 -42.70
CA GLY A 283 -24.08 2.72 -41.51
C GLY A 283 -25.11 2.02 -40.62
N GLY A 284 -24.82 2.02 -39.31
CA GLY A 284 -25.74 1.66 -38.24
C GLY A 284 -25.46 2.50 -36.98
N GLN A 285 -26.46 3.27 -36.57
CA GLN A 285 -26.54 4.08 -35.34
C GLN A 285 -26.28 3.21 -34.06
N PRO A 286 -25.62 3.71 -33.00
CA PRO A 286 -25.04 2.88 -31.93
C PRO A 286 -26.07 2.41 -30.89
N THR A 287 -26.32 1.10 -30.82
CA THR A 287 -27.14 0.46 -29.79
C THR A 287 -26.37 0.18 -28.48
N THR A 288 -25.03 0.22 -28.50
CA THR A 288 -24.15 -0.05 -27.34
C THR A 288 -24.11 1.07 -26.30
N SER A 289 -24.37 2.34 -26.66
CA SER A 289 -24.40 3.44 -25.67
C SER A 289 -25.68 3.44 -24.82
N SER A 290 -26.78 2.89 -25.33
CA SER A 290 -28.09 2.86 -24.66
C SER A 290 -28.12 1.87 -23.47
N SER A 291 -27.56 0.67 -23.63
CA SER A 291 -27.55 -0.35 -22.57
C SER A 291 -26.60 0.00 -21.43
N ALA A 292 -25.41 0.52 -21.73
CA ALA A 292 -24.44 0.97 -20.73
C ALA A 292 -24.98 2.15 -19.90
N THR A 293 -25.70 3.09 -20.53
CA THR A 293 -26.32 4.22 -19.80
C THR A 293 -27.51 3.80 -18.96
N ALA A 294 -28.34 2.86 -19.44
CA ALA A 294 -29.42 2.28 -18.64
C ALA A 294 -28.87 1.50 -17.43
N PHE A 295 -27.83 0.69 -17.65
CA PHE A 295 -27.10 -0.01 -16.59
C PHE A 295 -26.56 0.99 -15.57
N LEU A 296 -25.84 2.03 -16.02
CA LEU A 296 -25.29 3.06 -15.13
C LEU A 296 -26.38 3.72 -14.28
N ARG A 297 -27.51 4.14 -14.86
CA ARG A 297 -28.63 4.70 -14.08
C ARG A 297 -29.12 3.76 -13.00
N ALA A 298 -29.34 2.49 -13.35
CA ALA A 298 -29.81 1.49 -12.39
C ALA A 298 -28.82 1.28 -11.25
N ARG A 299 -27.51 1.29 -11.54
CA ARG A 299 -26.45 1.14 -10.53
C ARG A 299 -26.29 2.39 -9.67
N CYS A 300 -26.37 3.58 -10.25
CA CYS A 300 -26.25 4.83 -9.50
C CYS A 300 -27.47 5.09 -8.60
N ALA A 301 -28.65 4.60 -8.96
CA ALA A 301 -29.86 4.71 -8.14
C ALA A 301 -29.75 4.01 -6.76
N THR A 302 -28.82 3.07 -6.59
CA THR A 302 -28.57 2.41 -5.29
C THR A 302 -27.50 3.11 -4.46
N THR A 303 -26.93 4.22 -4.95
CA THR A 303 -25.90 4.99 -4.23
C THR A 303 -26.53 6.13 -3.45
N LEU A 304 -25.83 6.64 -2.44
CA LEU A 304 -26.26 7.82 -1.68
C LEU A 304 -26.23 9.11 -2.53
N TYR A 305 -25.49 9.11 -3.65
CA TYR A 305 -25.30 10.27 -4.51
C TYR A 305 -25.58 9.92 -5.99
N PRO A 306 -26.86 9.67 -6.37
CA PRO A 306 -27.20 9.13 -7.69
C PRO A 306 -26.77 10.03 -8.85
N ASP A 307 -27.00 11.34 -8.75
CA ASP A 307 -26.68 12.29 -9.82
C ASP A 307 -25.16 12.41 -10.01
N ILE A 308 -24.42 12.55 -8.91
CA ILE A 308 -22.95 12.62 -8.92
C ILE A 308 -22.37 11.32 -9.48
N CYS A 309 -22.93 10.16 -9.09
CA CYS A 309 -22.53 8.86 -9.63
C CYS A 309 -22.72 8.82 -11.15
N TYR A 310 -23.90 9.21 -11.63
CA TYR A 310 -24.21 9.15 -13.06
C TYR A 310 -23.31 10.10 -13.86
N ASP A 311 -23.24 11.36 -13.47
CA ASP A 311 -22.50 12.39 -14.20
C ASP A 311 -20.98 12.11 -14.22
N SER A 312 -20.45 11.62 -13.09
CA SER A 312 -19.01 11.33 -13.00
C SER A 312 -18.59 10.06 -13.75
N LEU A 313 -19.50 9.11 -13.98
CA LEU A 313 -19.20 7.82 -14.61
C LEU A 313 -19.66 7.70 -16.05
N LEU A 314 -20.62 8.52 -16.49
CA LEU A 314 -21.13 8.53 -17.87
C LEU A 314 -20.01 8.62 -18.93
N PRO A 315 -18.95 9.43 -18.77
CA PRO A 315 -17.86 9.48 -19.74
C PRO A 315 -17.13 8.14 -19.96
N TYR A 316 -17.23 7.20 -19.01
CA TYR A 316 -16.57 5.90 -19.03
C TYR A 316 -17.50 4.76 -19.47
N ALA A 317 -18.73 5.06 -19.90
CA ALA A 317 -19.75 4.06 -20.23
C ALA A 317 -19.33 3.05 -21.32
N SER A 318 -18.55 3.49 -22.30
CA SER A 318 -18.02 2.60 -23.33
C SER A 318 -16.99 1.60 -22.78
N ALA A 319 -16.26 1.95 -21.72
CA ALA A 319 -15.23 1.11 -21.13
C ALA A 319 -15.84 0.02 -20.22
N PHE A 320 -16.82 0.38 -19.38
CA PHE A 320 -17.43 -0.59 -18.46
C PHE A 320 -18.61 -1.36 -19.05
N GLN A 321 -19.28 -0.84 -20.09
CA GLN A 321 -20.46 -1.44 -20.72
C GLN A 321 -21.53 -1.79 -19.67
N THR A 322 -21.75 -3.08 -19.40
CA THR A 322 -22.68 -3.58 -18.37
C THR A 322 -21.98 -4.42 -17.30
N SER A 323 -20.65 -4.27 -17.15
CA SER A 323 -19.86 -5.01 -16.16
C SER A 323 -19.82 -4.30 -14.81
N HIS A 324 -20.24 -4.99 -13.75
CA HIS A 324 -20.16 -4.48 -12.37
C HIS A 324 -18.73 -4.22 -11.92
N VAL A 325 -17.80 -5.12 -12.25
CA VAL A 325 -16.40 -4.98 -11.86
C VAL A 325 -15.76 -3.80 -12.57
N LYS A 326 -15.94 -3.67 -13.90
CA LYS A 326 -15.38 -2.53 -14.65
C LYS A 326 -15.99 -1.19 -14.24
N LEU A 327 -17.28 -1.18 -13.89
CA LEU A 327 -17.92 0.02 -13.34
C LEU A 327 -17.31 0.41 -11.99
N ALA A 328 -17.04 -0.57 -11.12
CA ALA A 328 -16.39 -0.34 -9.84
C ALA A 328 -14.92 0.12 -9.99
N VAL A 329 -14.18 -0.42 -10.97
CA VAL A 329 -12.83 0.06 -11.34
C VAL A 329 -12.89 1.55 -11.72
N ALA A 330 -13.78 1.91 -12.66
CA ALA A 330 -13.93 3.29 -13.10
C ALA A 330 -14.29 4.24 -11.94
N ALA A 331 -15.15 3.81 -11.02
CA ALA A 331 -15.50 4.59 -9.84
C ALA A 331 -14.34 4.76 -8.86
N ALA A 332 -13.55 3.71 -8.61
CA ALA A 332 -12.36 3.78 -7.78
C ALA A 332 -11.27 4.69 -8.41
N ASP A 333 -11.09 4.63 -9.73
CA ASP A 333 -10.19 5.53 -10.47
C ASP A 333 -10.62 6.99 -10.38
N VAL A 334 -11.92 7.27 -10.56
CA VAL A 334 -12.48 8.62 -10.40
C VAL A 334 -12.25 9.12 -8.98
N ALA A 335 -12.54 8.31 -7.95
CA ALA A 335 -12.29 8.68 -6.56
C ALA A 335 -10.80 8.99 -6.31
N ALA A 336 -9.89 8.13 -6.78
CA ALA A 336 -8.45 8.33 -6.67
C ALA A 336 -7.98 9.61 -7.37
N ALA A 337 -8.51 9.92 -8.55
CA ALA A 337 -8.18 11.13 -9.29
C ALA A 337 -8.65 12.40 -8.55
N LYS A 338 -9.88 12.37 -7.99
CA LYS A 338 -10.44 13.48 -7.20
C LYS A 338 -9.65 13.71 -5.92
N LEU A 339 -9.26 12.65 -5.22
CA LEU A 339 -8.43 12.72 -4.03
C LEU A 339 -7.05 13.30 -4.31
N ARG A 340 -6.40 12.89 -5.40
CA ARG A 340 -5.13 13.50 -5.82
C ARG A 340 -5.25 14.96 -6.17
N ALA A 341 -6.26 15.33 -6.95
CA ALA A 341 -6.51 16.73 -7.30
C ALA A 341 -6.76 17.58 -6.06
N PHE A 342 -7.45 17.04 -5.06
CA PHE A 342 -7.67 17.71 -3.80
C PHE A 342 -6.40 17.80 -2.94
N SER A 343 -5.57 16.76 -2.88
CA SER A 343 -4.25 16.80 -2.23
C SER A 343 -3.35 17.88 -2.85
N ALA A 344 -3.35 18.01 -4.18
CA ALA A 344 -2.65 19.08 -4.88
C ALA A 344 -3.20 20.47 -4.51
N ARG A 345 -4.52 20.62 -4.45
CA ARG A 345 -5.15 21.88 -4.00
C ARG A 345 -4.78 22.25 -2.56
N ILE A 346 -4.73 21.29 -1.65
CA ILE A 346 -4.26 21.51 -0.27
C ILE A 346 -2.79 21.96 -0.26
N ASN A 347 -1.97 21.38 -1.15
CA ASN A 347 -0.59 21.82 -1.32
C ASN A 347 -0.50 23.28 -1.81
N ASP A 348 -1.38 23.71 -2.72
CA ASP A 348 -1.41 25.10 -3.15
C ASP A 348 -1.78 26.05 -2.00
N LEU A 349 -2.72 25.65 -1.12
CA LEU A 349 -3.04 26.39 0.10
C LEU A 349 -1.83 26.47 1.06
N LEU A 350 -1.05 25.40 1.18
CA LEU A 350 0.19 25.39 1.96
C LEU A 350 1.24 26.35 1.40
N VAL A 351 1.36 26.45 0.08
CA VAL A 351 2.32 27.35 -0.58
C VAL A 351 1.90 28.81 -0.45
N GLN A 352 0.60 29.10 -0.44
CA GLN A 352 0.09 30.45 -0.16
C GLN A 352 0.44 30.93 1.26
N GLY A 353 0.57 29.98 2.19
CA GLY A 353 0.95 30.23 3.58
C GLY A 353 -0.20 30.83 4.40
N GLY A 354 -0.15 30.59 5.70
CA GLY A 354 -1.18 31.04 6.62
C GLY A 354 -0.66 31.14 8.05
N ALA A 355 -1.60 31.23 9.00
CA ALA A 355 -1.25 31.09 10.39
C ALA A 355 -0.62 29.70 10.62
N ALA A 356 0.46 29.61 11.41
CA ALA A 356 1.21 28.38 11.61
C ALA A 356 0.34 27.16 11.99
N ARG A 357 -0.74 27.40 12.74
CA ARG A 357 -1.70 26.36 13.13
C ARG A 357 -2.56 25.86 11.96
N VAL A 358 -2.93 26.74 11.03
CA VAL A 358 -3.63 26.38 9.79
C VAL A 358 -2.69 25.61 8.86
N ASP A 359 -1.45 26.06 8.73
CA ASP A 359 -0.45 25.37 7.89
C ASP A 359 -0.11 23.98 8.43
N ALA A 360 -0.08 23.79 9.75
CA ALA A 360 0.05 22.48 10.36
C ALA A 360 -1.14 21.56 10.01
N ALA A 361 -2.37 22.05 10.19
CA ALA A 361 -3.58 21.30 9.84
C ALA A 361 -3.66 20.97 8.35
N LEU A 362 -3.23 21.88 7.47
CA LEU A 362 -3.14 21.64 6.03
C LEU A 362 -2.10 20.56 5.68
N LYS A 363 -0.94 20.51 6.36
CA LYS A 363 0.07 19.45 6.15
C LYS A 363 -0.49 18.08 6.54
N ASP A 364 -1.15 18.01 7.69
CA ASP A 364 -1.78 16.78 8.17
C ASP A 364 -2.93 16.34 7.24
N CYS A 365 -3.81 17.26 6.85
CA CYS A 365 -4.88 16.98 5.90
C CYS A 365 -4.35 16.52 4.54
N LYS A 366 -3.32 17.17 3.98
CA LYS A 366 -2.69 16.75 2.72
C LYS A 366 -2.23 15.30 2.81
N SER A 367 -1.63 14.95 3.95
CA SER A 367 -1.11 13.62 4.23
C SER A 367 -2.23 12.58 4.24
N THR A 368 -3.33 12.80 4.98
CA THR A 368 -4.44 11.84 5.04
C THR A 368 -5.21 11.75 3.72
N ILE A 369 -5.39 12.85 2.99
CA ILE A 369 -6.02 12.85 1.67
C ILE A 369 -5.15 12.12 0.63
N SER A 370 -3.82 12.21 0.74
CA SER A 370 -2.92 11.41 -0.09
C SER A 370 -3.10 9.92 0.20
N ASP A 371 -3.15 9.52 1.48
CA ASP A 371 -3.34 8.12 1.88
C ASP A 371 -4.70 7.58 1.39
N ALA A 372 -5.78 8.37 1.52
CA ALA A 372 -7.08 8.04 0.94
C ALA A 372 -6.99 7.82 -0.57
N GLY A 373 -6.27 8.68 -1.29
CA GLY A 373 -6.05 8.55 -2.73
C GLY A 373 -5.26 7.30 -3.11
N ASP A 374 -4.34 6.85 -2.27
CA ASP A 374 -3.55 5.63 -2.46
C ASP A 374 -4.41 4.38 -2.24
N LEU A 375 -5.28 4.40 -1.24
CA LEU A 375 -6.26 3.34 -0.98
C LEU A 375 -7.30 3.20 -2.10
N ALA A 376 -7.81 4.32 -2.62
CA ALA A 376 -8.73 4.31 -3.75
C ALA A 376 -8.07 3.73 -5.02
N ARG A 377 -6.78 4.05 -5.24
CA ARG A 377 -5.99 3.43 -6.32
C ARG A 377 -5.79 1.94 -6.13
N GLN A 378 -5.43 1.54 -4.93
CA GLN A 378 -5.22 0.15 -4.58
C GLN A 378 -6.50 -0.67 -4.82
N SER A 379 -7.65 -0.10 -4.45
CA SER A 379 -8.97 -0.64 -4.77
C SER A 379 -9.21 -0.82 -6.27
N SER A 380 -8.84 0.16 -7.10
CA SER A 380 -8.94 0.03 -8.56
C SER A 380 -8.07 -1.12 -9.09
N ALA A 381 -6.81 -1.21 -8.63
CA ALA A 381 -5.88 -2.26 -9.07
C ALA A 381 -6.39 -3.67 -8.73
N GLU A 382 -6.90 -3.87 -7.52
CA GLU A 382 -7.45 -5.16 -7.05
C GLU A 382 -8.70 -5.57 -7.84
N LEU A 383 -9.59 -4.62 -8.14
CA LEU A 383 -10.73 -4.87 -9.02
C LEU A 383 -10.28 -5.18 -10.47
N GLY A 384 -9.20 -4.57 -10.93
CA GLY A 384 -8.59 -4.86 -12.23
C GLY A 384 -8.04 -6.29 -12.30
N GLN A 385 -7.43 -6.80 -11.22
CA GLN A 385 -7.01 -8.21 -11.12
C GLN A 385 -8.21 -9.16 -11.20
N LEU A 386 -9.33 -8.80 -10.56
CA LEU A 386 -10.57 -9.57 -10.62
C LEU A 386 -11.15 -9.63 -12.05
N ASP A 387 -11.16 -8.50 -12.78
CA ASP A 387 -11.62 -8.44 -14.18
C ASP A 387 -10.71 -9.26 -15.11
N ALA A 388 -9.39 -9.13 -14.97
CA ALA A 388 -8.42 -9.87 -15.77
C ALA A 388 -8.46 -11.38 -15.49
N GLY A 389 -8.59 -11.79 -14.23
CA GLY A 389 -8.71 -13.20 -13.84
C GLY A 389 -10.01 -13.84 -14.33
N ALA A 390 -11.12 -13.09 -14.33
CA ALA A 390 -12.39 -13.55 -14.88
C ALA A 390 -12.29 -13.80 -16.40
N ALA A 391 -11.47 -13.03 -17.11
CA ALA A 391 -11.21 -13.22 -18.53
C ALA A 391 -10.25 -14.38 -18.85
N ALA A 392 -9.36 -14.77 -17.93
CA ALA A 392 -8.23 -15.66 -18.23
C ALA A 392 -8.45 -17.17 -17.97
N ALA A 393 -9.23 -17.57 -16.94
CA ALA A 393 -9.57 -18.98 -16.67
C ALA A 393 -10.60 -19.21 -15.55
N GLY A 394 -11.20 -18.14 -15.00
CA GLY A 394 -12.21 -18.22 -13.94
C GLY A 394 -11.62 -18.02 -12.54
N VAL A 395 -11.96 -16.90 -11.91
CA VAL A 395 -11.71 -16.66 -10.49
C VAL A 395 -12.74 -17.45 -9.68
N SER A 396 -12.29 -18.21 -8.67
CA SER A 396 -13.25 -18.89 -7.79
C SER A 396 -14.12 -17.87 -7.05
N SER A 397 -15.39 -18.18 -6.78
CA SER A 397 -16.28 -17.27 -6.03
C SER A 397 -15.72 -16.89 -4.65
N ARG A 398 -14.93 -17.78 -4.03
CA ARG A 398 -14.20 -17.48 -2.79
C ARG A 398 -13.13 -16.40 -3.00
N GLN A 399 -12.36 -16.48 -4.07
CA GLN A 399 -11.31 -15.51 -4.37
C GLN A 399 -11.90 -14.17 -4.82
N ALA A 400 -12.99 -14.18 -5.59
CA ALA A 400 -13.73 -12.98 -5.94
C ALA A 400 -14.27 -12.25 -4.70
N ARG A 401 -14.83 -12.98 -3.72
CA ARG A 401 -15.24 -12.40 -2.41
C ARG A 401 -14.08 -11.82 -1.62
N TRP A 402 -12.93 -12.46 -1.68
CA TRP A 402 -11.73 -11.96 -1.00
C TRP A 402 -11.26 -10.62 -1.60
N HIS A 403 -11.13 -10.53 -2.92
CA HIS A 403 -10.80 -9.28 -3.61
C HIS A 403 -11.81 -8.17 -3.30
N VAL A 404 -13.12 -8.46 -3.37
CA VAL A 404 -14.15 -7.47 -3.03
C VAL A 404 -14.07 -7.04 -1.55
N SER A 405 -13.81 -7.95 -0.61
CA SER A 405 -13.65 -7.62 0.81
C SER A 405 -12.45 -6.71 1.08
N ASN A 406 -11.34 -6.90 0.35
CA ASN A 406 -10.18 -6.01 0.44
C ASN A 406 -10.54 -4.60 -0.01
N VAL A 407 -11.17 -4.48 -1.19
CA VAL A 407 -11.60 -3.20 -1.77
C VAL A 407 -12.58 -2.47 -0.84
N GLN A 408 -13.54 -3.18 -0.24
CA GLN A 408 -14.46 -2.63 0.76
C GLN A 408 -13.70 -2.03 1.94
N THR A 409 -12.70 -2.75 2.44
CA THR A 409 -11.88 -2.32 3.57
C THR A 409 -11.08 -1.06 3.22
N TRP A 410 -10.45 -1.02 2.05
CA TRP A 410 -9.63 0.12 1.65
C TRP A 410 -10.45 1.37 1.34
N LEU A 411 -11.59 1.24 0.64
CA LEU A 411 -12.47 2.39 0.39
C LEU A 411 -13.14 2.91 1.66
N SER A 412 -13.51 2.02 2.61
CA SER A 412 -14.02 2.45 3.92
C SER A 412 -12.98 3.21 4.73
N ALA A 413 -11.71 2.77 4.65
CA ALA A 413 -10.62 3.46 5.28
C ALA A 413 -10.27 4.79 4.59
N ALA A 414 -10.36 4.88 3.25
CA ALA A 414 -10.20 6.14 2.53
C ALA A 414 -11.22 7.19 3.01
N ILE A 415 -12.49 6.82 3.22
CA ILE A 415 -13.51 7.72 3.80
C ILE A 415 -13.14 8.18 5.21
N THR A 416 -12.51 7.30 5.99
CA THR A 416 -12.03 7.62 7.35
C THR A 416 -10.85 8.59 7.31
N ASP A 417 -9.90 8.40 6.41
CA ASP A 417 -8.74 9.28 6.22
C ASP A 417 -9.18 10.68 5.70
N GLU A 418 -10.19 10.72 4.83
CA GLU A 418 -10.87 11.96 4.41
C GLU A 418 -11.53 12.68 5.60
N GLY A 419 -12.15 11.95 6.53
CA GLY A 419 -12.72 12.51 7.76
C GLY A 419 -11.66 13.02 8.73
N THR A 420 -10.56 12.29 8.87
CA THR A 420 -9.43 12.68 9.72
C THR A 420 -8.85 14.03 9.28
N CYS A 421 -8.89 14.36 7.98
CA CYS A 421 -8.51 15.70 7.51
C CYS A 421 -9.41 16.80 8.10
N THR A 422 -10.74 16.65 8.08
CA THR A 422 -11.65 17.65 8.67
C THR A 422 -11.53 17.70 10.19
N ASP A 423 -11.40 16.55 10.85
CA ASP A 423 -11.28 16.46 12.31
C ASP A 423 -10.02 17.21 12.79
N GLY A 424 -8.90 17.08 12.06
CA GLY A 424 -7.66 17.82 12.36
C GLY A 424 -7.80 19.34 12.28
N PHE A 425 -8.70 19.86 11.43
CA PHE A 425 -9.02 21.30 11.39
C PHE A 425 -9.89 21.74 12.57
N GLU A 426 -10.79 20.89 13.04
CA GLU A 426 -11.59 21.15 14.24
C GLU A 426 -10.72 21.14 15.50
N GLU A 427 -9.78 20.20 15.60
CA GLU A 427 -8.75 20.14 16.65
C GLU A 427 -7.79 21.33 16.61
N ALA A 428 -7.56 21.89 15.42
CA ALA A 428 -6.84 23.15 15.24
C ALA A 428 -7.63 24.39 15.75
N GLY A 429 -8.88 24.20 16.17
CA GLY A 429 -9.72 25.21 16.82
C GLY A 429 -10.61 25.99 15.84
N GLU A 430 -11.67 26.63 16.36
CA GLU A 430 -12.70 27.31 15.56
C GLU A 430 -12.14 28.36 14.60
N ALA A 431 -11.07 29.07 14.98
CA ALA A 431 -10.43 30.04 14.10
C ALA A 431 -9.78 29.39 12.87
N ALA A 432 -9.20 28.19 13.02
CA ALA A 432 -8.61 27.44 11.92
C ALA A 432 -9.71 26.84 11.03
N ALA A 433 -10.72 26.19 11.63
CA ALA A 433 -11.87 25.63 10.92
C ALA A 433 -12.67 26.71 10.16
N GLY A 434 -12.85 27.88 10.78
CA GLY A 434 -13.56 29.02 10.20
C GLY A 434 -12.76 29.84 9.20
N SER A 435 -11.45 29.59 9.08
CA SER A 435 -10.58 30.27 8.12
C SER A 435 -11.00 29.97 6.66
N PRO A 436 -10.63 30.81 5.69
CA PRO A 436 -10.89 30.52 4.27
C PRO A 436 -10.36 29.14 3.84
N ALA A 437 -9.14 28.78 4.28
CA ALA A 437 -8.55 27.49 4.01
C ALA A 437 -9.33 26.34 4.68
N GLY A 438 -9.74 26.50 5.94
CA GLY A 438 -10.54 25.49 6.65
C GLY A 438 -11.89 25.21 5.99
N LYS A 439 -12.61 26.26 5.57
CA LYS A 439 -13.87 26.12 4.84
C LYS A 439 -13.68 25.46 3.47
N GLU A 440 -12.61 25.81 2.77
CA GLU A 440 -12.29 25.22 1.48
C GLU A 440 -11.96 23.72 1.63
N VAL A 441 -11.17 23.37 2.64
CA VAL A 441 -10.84 21.99 2.97
C VAL A 441 -12.08 21.20 3.33
N ALA A 442 -12.96 21.72 4.20
CA ALA A 442 -14.21 21.05 4.57
C ALA A 442 -15.10 20.77 3.34
N ALA A 443 -15.24 21.76 2.45
CA ALA A 443 -15.98 21.58 1.20
C ALA A 443 -15.30 20.58 0.24
N GLY A 444 -13.97 20.57 0.19
CA GLY A 444 -13.18 19.62 -0.59
C GLY A 444 -13.34 18.18 -0.10
N VAL A 445 -13.23 17.97 1.22
CA VAL A 445 -13.45 16.69 1.88
C VAL A 445 -14.85 16.16 1.59
N ALA A 446 -15.89 17.00 1.71
CA ALA A 446 -17.25 16.61 1.40
C ALA A 446 -17.40 16.09 -0.05
N ARG A 447 -16.74 16.74 -1.02
CA ARG A 447 -16.77 16.32 -2.43
C ARG A 447 -16.02 15.00 -2.67
N VAL A 448 -14.83 14.81 -2.11
CA VAL A 448 -14.08 13.56 -2.31
C VAL A 448 -14.77 12.37 -1.63
N LYS A 449 -15.35 12.59 -0.43
CA LYS A 449 -16.19 11.59 0.28
C LYS A 449 -17.35 11.08 -0.56
N GLN A 450 -17.99 11.94 -1.34
CA GLN A 450 -19.07 11.53 -2.25
C GLN A 450 -18.58 10.51 -3.28
N HIS A 451 -17.43 10.78 -3.93
CA HIS A 451 -16.87 9.88 -4.93
C HIS A 451 -16.38 8.56 -4.32
N THR A 452 -15.70 8.60 -3.18
CA THR A 452 -15.24 7.39 -2.49
C THR A 452 -16.41 6.54 -1.99
N SER A 453 -17.48 7.18 -1.50
CA SER A 453 -18.74 6.53 -1.13
C SER A 453 -19.45 5.88 -2.32
N ILE A 454 -19.49 6.55 -3.48
CA ILE A 454 -20.03 5.98 -4.73
C ILE A 454 -19.24 4.72 -5.12
N ALA A 455 -17.91 4.78 -5.11
CA ALA A 455 -17.07 3.63 -5.43
C ALA A 455 -17.35 2.46 -4.49
N LEU A 456 -17.43 2.70 -3.17
CA LEU A 456 -17.75 1.67 -2.18
C LEU A 456 -19.14 1.06 -2.40
N ALA A 457 -20.15 1.88 -2.69
CA ALA A 457 -21.50 1.41 -2.96
C ALA A 457 -21.57 0.52 -4.22
N LEU A 458 -20.84 0.88 -5.27
CA LEU A 458 -20.78 0.09 -6.50
C LEU A 458 -20.06 -1.25 -6.27
N VAL A 459 -18.98 -1.26 -5.49
CA VAL A 459 -18.28 -2.48 -5.05
C VAL A 459 -19.20 -3.39 -4.24
N ASN A 460 -19.97 -2.84 -3.29
CA ASN A 460 -20.93 -3.60 -2.49
C ASN A 460 -22.03 -4.27 -3.33
N GLY A 461 -22.29 -3.75 -4.52
CA GLY A 461 -23.29 -4.30 -5.41
C GLY A 461 -22.74 -5.25 -6.48
N ILE A 462 -21.47 -5.66 -6.44
CA ILE A 462 -20.90 -6.67 -7.35
C ILE A 462 -21.54 -8.04 -7.04
N PRO A 463 -22.15 -8.73 -8.01
CA PRO A 463 -22.63 -10.10 -7.83
C PRO A 463 -21.45 -11.09 -7.81
N LEU A 464 -21.40 -11.98 -6.80
CA LEU A 464 -20.25 -12.88 -6.51
C LEU A 464 -20.62 -14.36 -6.39
#